data_AF-A0A7C1TU99-F1
#
_entry.id   AF-A0A7C1TU99-F1
#
_cell.length_a   1.000
_cell.length_b   1.000
_cell.length_c   1.000
_cell.angle_alpha   90.00
_cell.angle_beta   90.00
_cell.angle_gamma   90.00
#
_symmetry.space_group_name_H-M   'P 1'
#
loop_
_entity.id
_entity.type
_entity.pdbx_description
1 polymer ?
#
loop_
_entity_poly.entity_id
_entity_poly.type
_entity_poly.pdbx_seq_one_letter_code
_entity_poly.pdbx_strand_id
1 'polypeptide(L)'
;MKRNRRLLTKAFTLLIIGVVGQFAGRGMAQQNPMGMMGGRGCMMANRMPQGINPGQLPDPGSEGAKLLGQYCSQCHGVPGPGMHTASEWPTVVARMNRRMQMMSGGRMMMRIEAPDDNELDILRAYLEKNGQRTVDVSKLAGADTPGGLAFQKTCAQCHALPDPAQHTRNEWPAVIERMHTNMTAMGKQLPDQETTEGIIGFLQTHAAK
;
A
#
# COMPACT_ATOMS: atom_id res chain seq x y z
N MET A 1 66.74 -36.25 -21.59
CA MET A 1 67.65 -35.70 -22.62
C MET A 1 67.28 -36.27 -23.99
N LYS A 2 67.40 -35.45 -25.06
CA LYS A 2 67.25 -35.75 -26.50
C LYS A 2 65.84 -35.70 -27.14
N ARG A 3 65.41 -34.45 -27.42
CA ARG A 3 65.07 -33.89 -28.74
C ARG A 3 65.28 -34.84 -29.96
N ASN A 4 64.30 -34.98 -30.86
CA ASN A 4 64.20 -34.17 -32.10
C ASN A 4 63.19 -34.68 -33.17
N ARG A 5 62.38 -33.72 -33.66
CA ARG A 5 62.06 -33.35 -35.07
C ARG A 5 61.47 -34.36 -36.09
N ARG A 6 60.31 -33.91 -36.61
CA ARG A 6 59.93 -33.70 -38.04
C ARG A 6 59.49 -34.96 -38.82
N LEU A 7 58.52 -34.96 -39.74
CA LEU A 7 57.70 -34.01 -40.51
C LEU A 7 56.51 -34.86 -41.06
N LEU A 8 55.37 -34.25 -41.38
CA LEU A 8 54.71 -34.34 -42.71
C LEU A 8 53.24 -33.89 -42.64
N THR A 9 53.02 -32.74 -43.31
CA THR A 9 51.89 -32.43 -44.20
C THR A 9 50.46 -32.79 -43.76
N LYS A 10 49.64 -31.76 -43.60
CA LYS A 10 48.65 -31.37 -44.63
C LYS A 10 48.09 -29.98 -44.33
N ALA A 11 48.18 -29.12 -45.34
CA ALA A 11 47.47 -27.85 -45.39
C ALA A 11 45.99 -28.13 -45.68
N PHE A 12 45.10 -27.46 -44.97
CA PHE A 12 43.73 -27.23 -45.41
C PHE A 12 43.35 -25.81 -44.99
N THR A 13 43.47 -24.90 -45.95
CA THR A 13 42.93 -23.55 -45.85
C THR A 13 41.43 -23.67 -46.10
N LEU A 14 40.60 -23.33 -45.12
CA LEU A 14 39.22 -22.94 -45.38
C LEU A 14 38.89 -21.69 -44.57
N LEU A 15 38.63 -20.63 -45.32
CA LEU A 15 38.21 -19.31 -44.91
C LEU A 15 36.71 -19.37 -44.57
N ILE A 16 36.33 -19.21 -43.30
CA ILE A 16 34.95 -18.87 -42.91
C ILE A 16 34.99 -17.66 -41.97
N ILE A 17 34.79 -16.51 -42.61
CA ILE A 17 33.86 -15.43 -42.26
C ILE A 17 33.32 -15.47 -40.83
N GLY A 18 33.62 -14.42 -40.07
CA GLY A 18 33.28 -14.29 -38.67
C GLY A 18 31.80 -14.14 -38.38
N VAL A 19 31.44 -14.51 -37.14
CA VAL A 19 30.37 -13.87 -36.37
C VAL A 19 30.89 -13.78 -34.94
N VAL A 20 31.23 -12.56 -34.52
CA VAL A 20 31.45 -12.23 -33.10
C VAL A 20 30.09 -12.30 -32.43
N GLY A 21 29.83 -13.41 -31.73
CA GLY A 21 28.72 -13.52 -30.79
C GLY A 21 29.07 -12.76 -29.52
N GLN A 22 28.72 -11.48 -29.46
CA GLN A 22 28.74 -10.70 -28.23
C GLN A 22 27.33 -10.33 -27.80
N PHE A 23 26.98 -10.88 -26.65
CA PHE A 23 25.99 -10.46 -25.68
C PHE A 23 25.44 -9.03 -25.88
N ALA A 24 24.16 -8.94 -26.22
CA ALA A 24 23.31 -7.81 -25.87
C ALA A 24 21.90 -8.32 -25.58
N GLY A 25 21.75 -8.94 -24.41
CA GLY A 25 20.45 -9.04 -23.76
C GLY A 25 20.00 -7.64 -23.35
N ARG A 26 19.13 -7.03 -24.14
CA ARG A 26 18.22 -5.98 -23.69
C ARG A 26 16.83 -6.32 -24.22
N GLY A 27 16.14 -7.16 -23.47
CA GLY A 27 14.68 -7.22 -23.54
C GLY A 27 14.16 -5.82 -23.24
N MET A 28 13.53 -5.21 -24.24
CA MET A 28 12.68 -4.04 -24.05
C MET A 28 11.58 -4.47 -23.09
N ALA A 29 11.73 -4.14 -21.81
CA ALA A 29 10.63 -4.20 -20.86
C ALA A 29 9.50 -3.36 -21.43
N GLN A 30 8.44 -4.04 -21.84
CA GLN A 30 7.19 -3.45 -22.26
C GLN A 30 6.66 -2.60 -21.10
N GLN A 31 6.87 -1.29 -21.20
CA GLN A 31 6.37 -0.33 -20.26
C GLN A 31 4.84 -0.30 -20.41
N ASN A 32 4.14 -0.93 -19.47
CA ASN A 32 2.71 -0.72 -19.29
C ASN A 32 2.46 0.79 -19.11
N PRO A 33 1.58 1.43 -19.91
CA PRO A 33 1.35 2.87 -19.86
C PRO A 33 0.49 3.33 -18.67
N MET A 34 0.23 2.47 -17.68
CA MET A 34 -0.60 2.80 -16.50
C MET A 34 0.14 3.55 -15.38
N GLY A 35 1.39 3.98 -15.61
CA GLY A 35 2.23 4.64 -14.60
C GLY A 35 2.18 6.17 -14.52
N MET A 36 1.34 6.86 -15.32
CA MET A 36 1.43 8.32 -15.47
C MET A 36 0.23 9.14 -14.98
N MET A 37 -0.60 8.63 -14.07
CA MET A 37 -1.61 9.46 -13.36
C MET A 37 -1.16 9.93 -11.96
N GLY A 38 0.11 9.75 -11.60
CA GLY A 38 0.64 10.13 -10.28
C GLY A 38 1.33 11.50 -10.19
N GLY A 39 0.99 12.46 -11.05
CA GLY A 39 1.86 13.63 -11.24
C GLY A 39 1.18 14.92 -11.66
N ARG A 40 0.27 15.45 -10.84
CA ARG A 40 -0.09 16.89 -10.77
C ARG A 40 -0.83 17.17 -9.46
N GLY A 41 -0.13 17.72 -8.47
CA GLY A 41 -0.75 18.58 -7.45
C GLY A 41 -1.52 17.92 -6.29
N CYS A 42 -1.02 16.84 -5.67
CA CYS A 42 -1.48 16.49 -4.32
C CYS A 42 -1.01 17.58 -3.32
N MET A 43 -1.84 18.58 -3.05
CA MET A 43 -1.54 19.70 -2.14
C MET A 43 -1.24 19.28 -0.68
N MET A 44 -1.33 17.98 -0.36
CA MET A 44 -1.14 17.41 0.98
C MET A 44 -0.16 16.23 1.03
N ALA A 45 0.70 16.06 0.02
CA ALA A 45 1.77 15.07 0.07
C ALA A 45 2.61 15.26 1.36
N ASN A 46 2.87 14.19 2.10
CA ASN A 46 3.54 14.14 3.42
C ASN A 46 2.72 14.56 4.66
N ARG A 47 1.44 14.97 4.52
CA ARG A 47 0.53 15.16 5.68
C ARG A 47 -0.43 14.00 5.91
N MET A 48 -0.56 13.12 4.92
CA MET A 48 -1.48 11.99 4.92
C MET A 48 -0.70 10.71 4.64
N PRO A 49 -1.16 9.54 5.17
CA PRO A 49 -0.61 8.26 4.78
C PRO A 49 -0.76 8.05 3.27
N GLN A 50 0.05 7.13 2.72
CA GLN A 50 -0.08 6.79 1.31
C GLN A 50 -1.45 6.15 1.06
N GLY A 51 -2.06 6.51 -0.07
CA GLY A 51 -3.34 5.93 -0.47
C GLY A 51 -3.22 4.44 -0.78
N ILE A 52 -4.34 3.72 -0.65
CA ILE A 52 -4.46 2.34 -1.10
C ILE A 52 -4.70 2.29 -2.62
N ASN A 53 -4.19 1.26 -3.29
CA ASN A 53 -4.58 0.97 -4.66
C ASN A 53 -6.08 0.62 -4.69
N PRO A 54 -6.92 1.26 -5.54
CA PRO A 54 -8.34 0.92 -5.65
C PRO A 54 -8.63 -0.57 -5.88
N GLY A 55 -7.76 -1.28 -6.61
CA GLY A 55 -7.91 -2.72 -6.84
C GLY A 55 -7.70 -3.60 -5.60
N GLN A 56 -7.20 -3.03 -4.50
CA GLN A 56 -7.01 -3.70 -3.21
C GLN A 56 -8.07 -3.29 -2.18
N LEU A 57 -9.05 -2.47 -2.56
CA LEU A 57 -10.19 -2.17 -1.71
C LEU A 57 -11.02 -3.44 -1.44
N PRO A 58 -11.65 -3.57 -0.27
CA PRO A 58 -12.65 -4.62 -0.04
C PRO A 58 -13.76 -4.55 -1.08
N ASP A 59 -14.08 -5.66 -1.75
CA ASP A 59 -15.09 -5.69 -2.81
C ASP A 59 -14.90 -4.58 -3.87
N PRO A 60 -13.78 -4.60 -4.62
CA PRO A 60 -13.38 -3.50 -5.49
C PRO A 60 -14.32 -3.30 -6.69
N GLY A 61 -15.17 -4.29 -6.98
CA GLY A 61 -16.19 -4.22 -8.02
C GLY A 61 -17.49 -3.53 -7.58
N SER A 62 -17.69 -3.35 -6.27
CA SER A 62 -18.87 -2.68 -5.72
C SER A 62 -18.93 -1.22 -6.12
N GLU A 63 -20.16 -0.68 -6.12
CA GLU A 63 -20.39 0.73 -6.42
C GLU A 63 -19.67 1.65 -5.42
N GLY A 64 -19.75 1.34 -4.13
CA GLY A 64 -19.06 2.13 -3.10
C GLY A 64 -17.53 2.17 -3.25
N ALA A 65 -16.90 1.06 -3.65
CA ALA A 65 -15.46 1.03 -3.91
C ALA A 65 -15.09 1.89 -5.13
N LYS A 66 -15.90 1.85 -6.19
CA LYS A 66 -15.71 2.69 -7.39
C LYS A 66 -15.86 4.16 -7.07
N LEU A 67 -16.91 4.55 -6.35
CA LEU A 67 -17.15 5.94 -5.93
C LEU A 67 -16.02 6.43 -5.02
N LEU A 68 -15.53 5.60 -4.10
CA LEU A 68 -14.39 5.93 -3.25
C LEU A 68 -13.14 6.23 -4.08
N GLY A 69 -12.86 5.38 -5.08
CA GLY A 69 -11.76 5.58 -6.03
C GLY A 69 -11.93 6.85 -6.87
N GLN A 70 -13.12 7.06 -7.44
CA GLN A 70 -13.42 8.21 -8.28
C GLN A 70 -13.27 9.52 -7.51
N TYR A 71 -13.94 9.63 -6.37
CA TYR A 71 -14.07 10.91 -5.67
C TYR A 71 -12.84 11.27 -4.84
N CYS A 72 -12.31 10.32 -4.06
CA CYS A 72 -11.27 10.62 -3.08
C CYS A 72 -9.87 10.69 -3.70
N SER A 73 -9.65 10.09 -4.87
CA SER A 73 -8.36 10.15 -5.58
C SER A 73 -8.06 11.50 -6.23
N GLN A 74 -9.08 12.38 -6.38
CA GLN A 74 -8.93 13.66 -7.07
C GLN A 74 -7.98 14.64 -6.37
N CYS A 75 -7.79 14.47 -5.05
CA CYS A 75 -7.00 15.40 -4.23
C CYS A 75 -5.81 14.74 -3.52
N HIS A 76 -5.94 13.48 -3.11
CA HIS A 76 -4.93 12.72 -2.38
C HIS A 76 -5.07 11.22 -2.71
N GLY A 77 -4.17 10.38 -2.20
CA GLY A 77 -4.31 8.93 -2.36
C GLY A 77 -5.62 8.41 -1.75
N VAL A 78 -6.21 7.36 -2.34
CA VAL A 78 -7.49 6.81 -1.89
C VAL A 78 -7.38 6.35 -0.43
N PRO A 79 -8.26 6.79 0.47
CA PRO A 79 -8.20 6.38 1.87
C PRO A 79 -8.63 4.92 2.00
N GLY A 80 -7.86 4.11 2.72
CA GLY A 80 -8.26 2.75 3.07
C GLY A 80 -9.42 2.75 4.07
N PRO A 81 -10.46 1.92 3.90
CA PRO A 81 -11.58 1.81 4.86
C PRO A 81 -11.16 1.49 6.31
N GLY A 82 -10.03 0.78 6.49
CA GLY A 82 -9.46 0.47 7.81
C GLY A 82 -8.78 1.64 8.53
N MET A 83 -8.77 2.87 8.00
CA MET A 83 -8.17 4.02 8.70
C MET A 83 -9.06 4.59 9.81
N HIS A 84 -10.37 4.36 9.72
CA HIS A 84 -11.35 4.82 10.70
C HIS A 84 -12.31 3.67 11.03
N THR A 85 -12.87 3.71 12.23
CA THR A 85 -13.95 2.80 12.63
C THR A 85 -15.24 3.10 11.87
N ALA A 86 -16.14 2.11 11.81
CA ALA A 86 -17.45 2.28 11.17
C ALA A 86 -18.19 3.53 11.70
N SER A 87 -18.17 3.77 13.02
CA SER A 87 -18.82 4.92 13.65
C SER A 87 -18.17 6.28 13.34
N GLU A 88 -16.89 6.30 12.95
CA GLU A 88 -16.18 7.55 12.64
C GLU A 88 -16.37 7.98 11.17
N TRP A 89 -16.57 7.01 10.26
CA TRP A 89 -16.70 7.28 8.83
C TRP A 89 -17.77 8.31 8.45
N PRO A 90 -18.99 8.33 9.03
CA PRO A 90 -19.99 9.37 8.72
C PRO A 90 -19.44 10.79 8.85
N THR A 91 -18.70 11.06 9.92
CA THR A 91 -18.14 12.39 10.19
C THR A 91 -17.02 12.73 9.21
N VAL A 92 -16.16 11.76 8.89
CA VAL A 92 -15.06 11.93 7.93
C VAL A 92 -15.60 12.20 6.52
N VAL A 93 -16.57 11.41 6.08
CA VAL A 93 -17.23 11.54 4.77
C VAL A 93 -17.94 12.90 4.67
N ALA A 94 -18.70 13.30 5.68
CA ALA A 94 -19.38 14.60 5.68
C ALA A 94 -18.40 15.78 5.57
N ARG A 95 -17.25 15.70 6.27
CA ARG A 95 -16.19 16.71 6.19
C ARG A 95 -15.57 16.78 4.79
N MET A 96 -15.31 15.64 4.15
CA MET A 96 -14.75 15.57 2.80
C MET A 96 -15.75 16.06 1.76
N ASN A 97 -17.01 15.62 1.83
CA ASN A 97 -18.05 16.08 0.92
C ASN A 97 -18.20 17.61 0.97
N ARG A 98 -18.29 18.23 2.16
CA ARG A 98 -18.37 19.69 2.28
C ARG A 98 -17.20 20.40 1.59
N ARG A 99 -15.99 19.85 1.71
CA ARG A 99 -14.81 20.39 1.06
C ARG A 99 -14.89 20.21 -0.47
N MET A 100 -15.33 19.05 -0.95
CA MET A 100 -15.52 18.79 -2.37
C MET A 100 -16.57 19.71 -3.00
N GLN A 101 -17.73 19.88 -2.36
CA GLN A 101 -18.80 20.79 -2.79
C GLN A 101 -18.32 22.26 -2.87
N MET A 102 -17.49 22.70 -1.91
CA MET A 102 -16.88 24.03 -1.97
C MET A 102 -15.93 24.19 -3.16
N MET A 103 -15.20 23.13 -3.53
CA MET A 103 -14.23 23.16 -4.61
C MET A 103 -14.87 22.94 -5.99
N SER A 104 -15.99 22.21 -6.09
CA SER A 104 -16.72 21.98 -7.34
C SER A 104 -17.42 23.24 -7.87
N GLY A 105 -17.83 24.15 -6.96
CA GLY A 105 -18.55 25.39 -7.27
C GLY A 105 -17.76 26.52 -7.97
N GLY A 106 -16.59 26.24 -8.56
CA GLY A 106 -15.94 27.13 -9.55
C GLY A 106 -15.26 28.39 -9.02
N ARG A 107 -15.25 28.67 -7.71
CA ARG A 107 -14.50 29.80 -7.10
C ARG A 107 -13.00 29.51 -6.96
N MET A 108 -12.61 28.25 -7.05
CA MET A 108 -11.23 27.77 -6.96
C MET A 108 -10.81 27.23 -8.34
N MET A 109 -9.56 27.43 -8.75
CA MET A 109 -9.00 27.01 -10.06
C MET A 109 -8.95 25.48 -10.28
N MET A 110 -9.47 24.68 -9.34
CA MET A 110 -9.52 23.22 -9.40
C MET A 110 -10.94 22.77 -9.72
N ARG A 111 -11.12 22.06 -10.83
CA ARG A 111 -12.39 21.41 -11.18
C ARG A 111 -12.40 20.02 -10.55
N ILE A 112 -13.14 19.89 -9.46
CA ILE A 112 -13.23 18.67 -8.66
C ILE A 112 -14.69 18.25 -8.68
N GLU A 113 -14.96 16.98 -8.96
CA GLU A 113 -16.29 16.40 -8.90
C GLU A 113 -16.67 16.17 -7.44
N ALA A 114 -17.95 16.37 -7.10
CA ALA A 114 -18.50 16.09 -5.78
C ALA A 114 -19.70 15.14 -5.93
N PRO A 115 -19.86 14.16 -5.02
CA PRO A 115 -20.96 13.20 -5.09
C PRO A 115 -22.29 13.91 -4.93
N ASP A 116 -23.32 13.37 -5.59
CA ASP A 116 -24.71 13.68 -5.21
C ASP A 116 -25.11 12.97 -3.90
N ASP A 117 -26.33 13.23 -3.42
CA ASP A 117 -26.79 12.68 -2.14
C ASP A 117 -26.86 11.14 -2.15
N ASN A 118 -27.25 10.53 -3.28
CA ASN A 118 -27.37 9.07 -3.39
C ASN A 118 -25.98 8.41 -3.44
N GLU A 119 -25.05 8.96 -4.22
CA GLU A 119 -23.67 8.51 -4.27
C GLU A 119 -22.97 8.67 -2.92
N LEU A 120 -23.24 9.77 -2.22
CA LEU A 120 -22.71 10.01 -0.88
C LEU A 120 -23.20 8.97 0.13
N ASP A 121 -24.46 8.57 0.04
CA ASP A 121 -25.06 7.53 0.87
C ASP A 121 -24.43 6.16 0.60
N ILE A 122 -24.23 5.79 -0.68
CA ILE A 122 -23.55 4.56 -1.08
C ILE A 122 -22.11 4.55 -0.58
N LEU A 123 -21.38 5.65 -0.78
CA LEU A 123 -19.99 5.80 -0.33
C LEU A 123 -19.86 5.66 1.19
N ARG A 124 -20.75 6.32 1.93
CA ARG A 124 -20.78 6.24 3.41
C ARG A 124 -21.06 4.82 3.87
N ALA A 125 -22.10 4.17 3.34
CA ALA A 125 -22.45 2.80 3.70
C ALA A 125 -21.30 1.81 3.41
N TYR A 126 -20.59 2.00 2.30
CA TYR A 126 -19.42 1.20 1.96
C TYR A 126 -18.28 1.37 2.96
N LEU A 127 -17.96 2.61 3.35
CA LEU A 127 -16.91 2.89 4.32
C LEU A 127 -17.27 2.40 5.73
N GLU A 128 -18.53 2.56 6.15
CA GLU A 128 -19.03 2.01 7.41
C GLU A 128 -18.89 0.48 7.46
N LYS A 129 -19.37 -0.21 6.41
CA LYS A 129 -19.32 -1.68 6.30
C LYS A 129 -17.89 -2.23 6.37
N ASN A 130 -16.94 -1.51 5.79
CA ASN A 130 -15.54 -1.93 5.69
C ASN A 130 -14.63 -1.20 6.68
N GLY A 131 -15.20 -0.50 7.66
CA GLY A 131 -14.46 0.25 8.67
C GLY A 131 -13.59 -0.65 9.53
N GLN A 132 -12.59 -0.03 10.15
CA GLN A 132 -11.67 -0.70 11.07
C GLN A 132 -12.43 -1.39 12.21
N ARG A 133 -12.17 -2.69 12.39
CA ARG A 133 -12.58 -3.38 13.62
C ARG A 133 -11.55 -3.09 14.72
N THR A 134 -12.03 -2.80 15.91
CA THR A 134 -11.19 -2.49 17.06
C THR A 134 -11.25 -3.61 18.08
N VAL A 135 -10.21 -3.72 18.89
CA VAL A 135 -10.17 -4.64 20.01
C VAL A 135 -10.09 -3.90 21.33
N ASP A 136 -10.79 -4.44 22.33
CA ASP A 136 -10.49 -4.15 23.72
C ASP A 136 -9.29 -5.00 24.15
N VAL A 137 -8.12 -4.37 24.20
CA VAL A 137 -6.85 -5.07 24.44
C VAL A 137 -6.79 -5.78 25.79
N SER A 138 -7.59 -5.36 26.78
CA SER A 138 -7.68 -6.04 28.08
C SER A 138 -8.20 -7.47 27.98
N LYS A 139 -8.87 -7.80 26.87
CA LYS A 139 -9.40 -9.14 26.57
C LYS A 139 -8.39 -10.04 25.85
N LEU A 140 -7.25 -9.51 25.42
CA LEU A 140 -6.22 -10.27 24.74
C LEU A 140 -5.21 -10.81 25.76
N ALA A 141 -4.96 -12.12 25.74
CA ALA A 141 -3.91 -12.72 26.55
C ALA A 141 -2.54 -12.13 26.19
N GLY A 142 -1.72 -11.84 27.20
CA GLY A 142 -0.39 -11.27 27.02
C GLY A 142 -0.35 -9.80 26.61
N ALA A 143 -1.44 -9.05 26.82
CA ALA A 143 -1.49 -7.61 26.56
C ALA A 143 -0.43 -6.81 27.34
N ASP A 144 0.00 -7.31 28.50
CA ASP A 144 1.02 -6.74 29.38
C ASP A 144 2.46 -7.21 29.07
N THR A 145 2.63 -8.14 28.13
CA THR A 145 3.96 -8.54 27.65
C THR A 145 4.63 -7.39 26.88
N PRO A 146 5.96 -7.40 26.71
CA PRO A 146 6.65 -6.40 25.90
C PRO A 146 6.05 -6.21 24.49
N GLY A 147 5.69 -7.30 23.80
CA GLY A 147 5.04 -7.26 22.49
C GLY A 147 3.63 -6.66 22.52
N GLY A 148 2.83 -7.02 23.53
CA GLY A 148 1.47 -6.47 23.74
C GLY A 148 1.47 -4.97 24.06
N LEU A 149 2.42 -4.51 24.87
CA LEU A 149 2.60 -3.10 25.19
C LEU A 149 3.14 -2.31 23.98
N ALA A 150 4.09 -2.88 23.24
CA ALA A 150 4.61 -2.28 22.02
C ALA A 150 3.52 -2.14 20.95
N PHE A 151 2.66 -3.14 20.79
CA PHE A 151 1.51 -3.11 19.90
C PHE A 151 0.56 -1.95 20.26
N GLN A 152 0.15 -1.86 21.53
CA GLN A 152 -0.71 -0.78 22.01
C GLN A 152 -0.10 0.60 21.75
N LYS A 153 1.16 0.80 22.18
CA LYS A 153 1.86 2.08 22.08
C LYS A 153 2.12 2.50 20.63
N THR A 154 2.38 1.56 19.73
CA THR A 154 2.74 1.87 18.34
C THR A 154 1.50 2.03 17.47
N CYS A 155 0.55 1.10 17.56
CA CYS A 155 -0.59 1.06 16.65
C CYS A 155 -1.69 2.07 17.03
N ALA A 156 -1.77 2.52 18.28
CA ALA A 156 -2.73 3.55 18.71
C ALA A 156 -2.27 5.00 18.44
N GLN A 157 -1.11 5.22 17.81
CA GLN A 157 -0.57 6.57 17.59
C GLN A 157 -1.36 7.40 16.58
N CYS A 158 -2.06 6.74 15.65
CA CYS A 158 -2.67 7.41 14.50
C CYS A 158 -4.17 7.14 14.38
N HIS A 159 -4.64 5.96 14.78
CA HIS A 159 -6.03 5.54 14.69
C HIS A 159 -6.37 4.59 15.86
N ALA A 160 -7.63 4.20 15.97
CA ALA A 160 -8.06 3.21 16.96
C ALA A 160 -7.28 1.89 16.81
N LEU A 161 -7.07 1.19 17.94
CA LEU A 161 -6.26 -0.02 17.98
C LEU A 161 -6.92 -1.15 17.15
N PRO A 162 -6.25 -1.70 16.13
CA PRO A 162 -6.85 -2.71 15.25
C PRO A 162 -7.11 -4.01 16.01
N ASP A 163 -8.20 -4.69 15.68
CA ASP A 163 -8.40 -6.08 16.07
C ASP A 163 -7.42 -7.02 15.33
N PRO A 164 -6.55 -7.77 16.05
CA PRO A 164 -5.62 -8.73 15.43
C PRO A 164 -6.33 -9.81 14.59
N ALA A 165 -7.60 -10.09 14.87
CA ALA A 165 -8.38 -11.07 14.12
C ALA A 165 -8.88 -10.58 12.75
N GLN A 166 -8.48 -9.38 12.29
CA GLN A 166 -8.79 -8.87 10.95
C GLN A 166 -7.89 -9.44 9.85
N HIS A 167 -6.73 -9.95 10.22
CA HIS A 167 -5.78 -10.55 9.30
C HIS A 167 -5.35 -11.91 9.83
N THR A 168 -4.95 -12.79 8.91
CA THR A 168 -4.35 -14.08 9.24
C THR A 168 -2.92 -13.91 9.75
N ARG A 169 -2.40 -14.95 10.40
CA ARG A 169 -1.02 -14.99 10.89
C ARG A 169 0.01 -14.62 9.81
N ASN A 170 -0.19 -15.07 8.58
CA ASN A 170 0.76 -14.88 7.49
C ASN A 170 0.64 -13.51 6.82
N GLU A 171 -0.49 -12.81 6.98
CA GLU A 171 -0.70 -11.47 6.42
C GLU A 171 -0.10 -10.36 7.29
N TRP A 172 -0.01 -10.57 8.61
CA TRP A 172 0.46 -9.56 9.55
C TRP A 172 1.83 -8.94 9.22
N PRO A 173 2.87 -9.70 8.80
CA PRO A 173 4.14 -9.10 8.38
C PRO A 173 3.96 -8.04 7.28
N ALA A 174 3.19 -8.34 6.23
CA ALA A 174 2.95 -7.40 5.13
C ALA A 174 2.13 -6.17 5.57
N VAL A 175 1.22 -6.34 6.54
CA VAL A 175 0.47 -5.22 7.13
C VAL A 175 1.41 -4.27 7.88
N ILE A 176 2.34 -4.82 8.68
CA ILE A 176 3.33 -4.02 9.42
C ILE A 176 4.29 -3.29 8.46
N GLU A 177 4.76 -3.94 7.40
CA GLU A 177 5.60 -3.29 6.38
C GLU A 177 4.89 -2.09 5.72
N ARG A 178 3.60 -2.24 5.39
CA ARG A 178 2.78 -1.14 4.88
C ARG A 178 2.64 -0.01 5.90
N MET A 179 2.46 -0.34 7.18
CA MET A 179 2.39 0.67 8.24
C MET A 179 3.72 1.38 8.43
N HIS A 180 4.86 0.70 8.37
CA HIS A 180 6.18 1.34 8.40
C HIS A 180 6.38 2.31 7.23
N THR A 181 5.92 1.94 6.03
CA THR A 181 5.94 2.84 4.87
C THR A 181 5.11 4.10 5.13
N ASN A 182 3.90 3.95 5.66
CA ASN A 182 3.04 5.08 6.02
C ASN A 182 3.62 5.95 7.14
N MET A 183 4.16 5.34 8.19
CA MET A 183 4.82 6.02 9.30
C MET A 183 6.00 6.85 8.79
N THR A 184 6.84 6.27 7.92
CA THR A 184 7.98 6.97 7.32
C THR A 184 7.52 8.17 6.47
N ALA A 185 6.51 7.98 5.63
CA ALA A 185 5.96 9.05 4.80
C ALA A 185 5.35 10.21 5.62
N MET A 186 4.92 9.92 6.85
CA MET A 186 4.40 10.89 7.82
C MET A 186 5.47 11.41 8.81
N GLY A 187 6.75 11.05 8.62
CA GLY A 187 7.84 11.47 9.48
C GLY A 187 7.76 10.92 10.92
N LYS A 188 7.09 9.78 11.12
CA LYS A 188 7.02 9.09 12.40
C LYS A 188 8.27 8.23 12.60
N GLN A 189 8.71 8.14 13.85
CA GLN A 189 9.77 7.23 14.23
C GLN A 189 9.26 5.78 14.15
N LEU A 190 10.02 4.92 13.48
CA LEU A 190 9.73 3.49 13.43
C LEU A 190 10.22 2.80 14.72
N PRO A 191 9.51 1.74 15.19
CA PRO A 191 10.07 0.84 16.18
C PRO A 191 11.35 0.17 15.64
N ASP A 192 12.26 -0.22 16.54
CA ASP A 192 13.42 -1.03 16.17
C ASP A 192 13.02 -2.46 15.78
N GLN A 193 14.00 -3.25 15.33
CA GLN A 193 13.80 -4.62 14.85
C GLN A 193 13.18 -5.52 15.92
N GLU A 194 13.72 -5.52 17.14
CA GLU A 194 13.24 -6.36 18.25
C GLU A 194 11.79 -5.99 18.63
N THR A 195 11.50 -4.70 18.72
CA THR A 195 10.14 -4.21 19.00
C THR A 195 9.18 -4.60 17.88
N THR A 196 9.60 -4.49 16.61
CA THR A 196 8.81 -4.88 15.44
C THR A 196 8.46 -6.36 15.47
N GLU A 197 9.44 -7.23 15.75
CA GLU A 197 9.24 -8.68 15.86
C GLU A 197 8.30 -9.03 17.03
N GLY A 198 8.44 -8.33 18.17
CA GLY A 198 7.53 -8.47 19.30
C GLY A 198 6.07 -8.10 18.96
N ILE A 199 5.87 -7.02 18.20
CA ILE A 199 4.54 -6.61 17.71
C ILE A 199 3.97 -7.66 16.77
N ILE A 200 4.75 -8.15 15.80
CA ILE A 200 4.32 -9.18 14.85
C ILE A 200 3.94 -10.46 15.60
N GLY A 201 4.78 -10.91 16.54
CA GLY A 201 4.50 -12.11 17.33
C GLY A 201 3.20 -12.00 18.14
N PHE A 202 2.94 -10.84 18.73
CA PHE A 202 1.68 -10.57 19.43
C PHE A 202 0.47 -10.62 18.48
N LEU A 203 0.54 -9.91 17.35
CA LEU A 203 -0.53 -9.90 16.35
C LEU A 203 -0.82 -11.28 15.78
N GLN A 204 0.21 -12.04 15.46
CA GLN A 204 0.12 -13.40 14.95
C GLN A 204 -0.52 -14.37 15.95
N THR A 205 -0.29 -14.18 17.25
CA THR A 205 -0.90 -14.99 18.31
C THR A 205 -2.41 -14.84 18.37
N HIS A 206 -2.91 -13.63 18.12
CA HIS A 206 -4.34 -13.29 18.17
C HIS A 206 -4.98 -13.18 16.78
N ALA A 207 -4.28 -13.62 15.73
CA ALA A 207 -4.72 -13.52 14.35
C ALA A 207 -5.95 -14.38 14.05
N ALA A 208 -6.62 -14.09 12.94
CA ALA A 208 -7.60 -15.00 12.38
C ALA A 208 -6.94 -16.36 12.08
N LYS A 209 -7.71 -17.43 12.24
CA LYS A 209 -7.28 -18.80 11.93
C LYS A 209 -7.00 -18.99 10.45
#